data_AF-F8L254-F1
#
_entry.id   AF-F8L254-F1
#
_cell.length_a   1.000
_cell.length_b   1.000
_cell.length_c   1.000
_cell.angle_alpha   90.00
_cell.angle_beta   90.00
_cell.angle_gamma   90.00
#
_symmetry.space_group_name_H-M   'P 1'
#
loop_
_entity.id
_entity.type
_entity.pdbx_description
1 polymer ?
#
loop_
_entity_poly.entity_id
_entity_poly.type
_entity_poly.pdbx_seq_one_letter_code
_entity_poly.pdbx_strand_id
1 'polypeptide(L)'
;MQGLSAFEKPLMHIAFLEGCSIFQQLQIEEALLRTDSRNWCLLNASVEPAIVMGISGQVEHLLNLSKLEETPIPVIRRYSGGGTVYVDANTYFVSFIVQNNLLQAPAYPEHIHQWAKRFYTNVFCGEEFQLLENDYVFGTRKFGGNAQYIRRDRISHHTSFLWDFDPLAMDYLLLPKKTPNYRNARAHTDFLCTLKEQFSTKEQMEAQMLSTLHQRYEVTEIPLEDLLEIQKKPHRQATNYVDLSSFIQSAIS
;
A
#
# COMPACT_ATOMS: atom_id res chain seq x y z
N MET A 1 2.11 4.74 46.65
CA MET A 1 2.05 5.30 45.29
C MET A 1 3.18 4.67 44.49
N GLN A 2 2.90 3.57 43.78
CA GLN A 2 3.86 2.96 42.86
C GLN A 2 3.79 3.77 41.56
N GLY A 3 4.94 4.31 41.15
CA GLY A 3 5.06 5.08 39.91
C GLY A 3 4.62 4.24 38.72
N LEU A 4 3.68 4.77 37.95
CA LEU A 4 3.38 4.29 36.61
C LEU A 4 4.67 4.44 35.80
N SER A 5 5.35 3.34 35.46
CA SER A 5 6.39 3.38 34.44
C SER A 5 5.71 3.83 33.15
N ALA A 6 6.08 4.98 32.62
CA ALA A 6 5.73 5.34 31.26
C ALA A 6 6.25 4.20 30.37
N PHE A 7 5.35 3.44 29.74
CA PHE A 7 5.75 2.43 28.77
C PHE A 7 6.54 3.15 27.68
N GLU A 8 7.82 2.79 27.54
CA GLU A 8 8.70 3.35 26.52
C GLU A 8 8.09 3.03 25.15
N LYS A 9 7.94 4.06 24.31
CA LYS A 9 7.34 3.90 22.99
C LYS A 9 8.30 3.10 22.11
N PRO A 10 7.84 2.11 21.34
CA PRO A 10 8.72 1.41 20.41
C PRO A 10 9.24 2.37 19.34
N LEU A 11 10.49 2.16 18.93
CA LEU A 11 11.13 2.94 17.87
C LEU A 11 10.55 2.60 16.49
N MET A 12 10.24 3.63 15.71
CA MET A 12 9.79 3.58 14.33
C MET A 12 10.63 4.53 13.48
N HIS A 13 11.22 4.02 12.41
CA HIS A 13 11.94 4.83 11.44
C HIS A 13 10.97 5.28 10.36
N ILE A 14 11.01 6.54 9.98
CA ILE A 14 10.17 7.08 8.92
C ILE A 14 11.04 7.55 7.76
N ALA A 15 10.57 7.33 6.53
CA ALA A 15 11.19 7.89 5.35
C ALA A 15 10.12 8.34 4.35
N PHE A 16 10.34 9.50 3.75
CA PHE A 16 9.53 10.04 2.66
C PHE A 16 10.17 9.62 1.34
N LEU A 17 9.38 9.02 0.46
CA LEU A 17 9.82 8.49 -0.83
C LEU A 17 9.43 9.42 -1.99
N GLU A 18 9.35 10.71 -1.73
CA GLU A 18 9.03 11.68 -2.77
C GLU A 18 10.05 11.62 -3.91
N GLY A 19 9.56 11.60 -5.15
CA GLY A 19 10.38 11.40 -6.34
C GLY A 19 10.75 9.94 -6.64
N CYS A 20 10.41 8.98 -5.80
CA CYS A 20 10.53 7.56 -6.13
C CYS A 20 9.32 7.08 -6.93
N SER A 21 9.59 6.38 -8.04
CA SER A 21 8.57 5.58 -8.71
C SER A 21 8.03 4.49 -7.79
N ILE A 22 6.80 4.03 -8.04
CA ILE A 22 6.24 2.89 -7.29
C ILE A 22 7.10 1.61 -7.44
N PHE A 23 7.83 1.46 -8.56
CA PHE A 23 8.77 0.37 -8.75
C PHE A 23 9.94 0.44 -7.75
N GLN A 24 10.58 1.62 -7.63
CA GLN A 24 11.66 1.85 -6.66
C GLN A 24 11.17 1.67 -5.23
N GLN A 25 10.00 2.24 -4.89
CA GLN A 25 9.39 2.05 -3.57
C GLN A 25 9.23 0.56 -3.23
N LEU A 26 8.66 -0.24 -4.13
CA LEU A 26 8.45 -1.67 -3.89
C LEU A 26 9.77 -2.46 -3.75
N GLN A 27 10.83 -2.03 -4.44
CA GLN A 27 12.17 -2.61 -4.26
C GLN A 27 12.79 -2.23 -2.91
N ILE A 28 12.64 -0.97 -2.49
CA ILE A 28 13.08 -0.49 -1.17
C ILE A 28 12.34 -1.26 -0.08
N GLU A 29 11.02 -1.40 -0.19
CA GLU A 29 10.21 -2.17 0.76
C GLU A 29 10.69 -3.62 0.89
N GLU A 30 10.94 -4.30 -0.23
CA GLU A 30 11.44 -5.66 -0.20
C GLU A 30 12.84 -5.74 0.42
N ALA A 31 13.75 -4.83 0.07
CA ALA A 31 15.10 -4.81 0.64
C ALA A 31 15.07 -4.59 2.15
N LEU A 32 14.27 -3.62 2.63
CA LEU A 32 14.06 -3.36 4.05
C LEU A 32 13.50 -4.60 4.74
N LEU A 33 12.47 -5.23 4.18
CA LEU A 33 11.85 -6.46 4.72
C LEU A 33 12.86 -7.62 4.86
N ARG A 34 13.83 -7.72 3.95
CA ARG A 34 14.75 -8.86 3.84
C ARG A 34 16.08 -8.67 4.56
N THR A 35 16.57 -7.43 4.65
CA THR A 35 17.97 -7.15 5.01
C THR A 35 18.12 -6.18 6.19
N ASP A 36 17.02 -5.63 6.70
CA ASP A 36 17.01 -4.72 7.83
C ASP A 36 16.11 -5.27 8.96
N SER A 37 16.42 -4.90 10.21
CA SER A 37 15.69 -5.35 11.40
C SER A 37 14.90 -4.25 12.09
N ARG A 38 15.04 -3.00 11.64
CA ARG A 38 14.30 -1.85 12.19
C ARG A 38 12.83 -1.91 11.77
N ASN A 39 11.99 -1.20 12.53
CA ASN A 39 10.61 -0.94 12.16
C ASN A 39 10.55 0.31 11.29
N TRP A 40 9.80 0.24 10.20
CA TRP A 40 9.70 1.29 9.19
C TRP A 40 8.26 1.69 8.92
N CYS A 41 8.05 2.98 8.71
CA CYS A 41 6.89 3.58 8.08
C CYS A 41 7.39 4.37 6.86
N LEU A 42 7.00 3.97 5.65
CA LEU A 42 7.35 4.68 4.42
C LEU A 42 6.14 5.41 3.90
N LEU A 43 6.33 6.66 3.47
CA LEU A 43 5.28 7.50 2.91
C LEU A 43 5.65 7.89 1.48
N ASN A 44 4.70 7.79 0.55
CA ASN A 44 4.87 8.28 -0.81
C ASN A 44 3.59 8.95 -1.30
N ALA A 45 3.65 10.27 -1.48
CA ALA A 45 2.48 11.08 -1.77
C ALA A 45 2.03 11.02 -3.23
N SER A 46 2.94 10.69 -4.16
CA SER A 46 2.66 10.75 -5.58
C SER A 46 3.61 9.83 -6.34
N VAL A 47 3.08 9.09 -7.31
CA VAL A 47 3.86 8.23 -8.21
C VAL A 47 3.42 8.44 -9.65
N GLU A 48 4.28 8.08 -10.59
CA GLU A 48 3.87 8.06 -11.99
C GLU A 48 2.86 6.94 -12.29
N PRO A 49 2.00 7.12 -13.31
CA PRO A 49 1.02 6.12 -13.72
C PRO A 49 1.64 4.74 -13.94
N ALA A 50 1.09 3.73 -13.26
CA ALA A 50 1.50 2.33 -13.40
C ALA A 50 0.39 1.37 -12.97
N ILE A 51 0.51 0.12 -13.40
CA ILE A 51 -0.29 -0.98 -12.86
C ILE A 51 0.58 -1.82 -11.93
N VAL A 52 0.11 -2.05 -10.70
CA VAL A 52 0.80 -2.88 -9.72
C VAL A 52 0.00 -4.16 -9.47
N MET A 53 0.50 -5.27 -10.00
CA MET A 53 -0.05 -6.61 -9.82
C MET A 53 0.50 -7.29 -8.57
N GLY A 54 -0.34 -8.05 -7.89
CA GLY A 54 0.10 -8.96 -6.82
C GLY A 54 0.97 -10.09 -7.36
N ILE A 55 1.79 -10.70 -6.50
CA ILE A 55 2.76 -11.73 -6.91
C ILE A 55 2.14 -12.88 -7.73
N SER A 56 0.91 -13.27 -7.42
CA SER A 56 0.17 -14.35 -8.08
C SER A 56 -0.81 -13.90 -9.17
N GLY A 57 -0.85 -12.60 -9.52
CA GLY A 57 -1.80 -12.07 -10.50
C GLY A 57 -1.51 -12.57 -11.92
N GLN A 58 -2.54 -12.93 -12.69
CA GLN A 58 -2.40 -13.32 -14.09
C GLN A 58 -2.81 -12.17 -15.01
N VAL A 59 -2.00 -11.88 -16.02
CA VAL A 59 -2.11 -10.68 -16.85
C VAL A 59 -3.45 -10.66 -17.58
N GLU A 60 -3.77 -11.75 -18.27
CA GLU A 60 -4.94 -11.91 -19.14
C GLU A 60 -6.27 -11.87 -18.37
N HIS A 61 -6.21 -12.14 -17.07
CA HIS A 61 -7.39 -12.12 -16.20
C HIS A 61 -7.62 -10.78 -15.51
N LEU A 62 -6.63 -9.89 -15.50
CA LEU A 62 -6.64 -8.70 -14.65
C LEU A 62 -6.45 -7.42 -15.46
N LEU A 63 -5.81 -7.47 -16.62
CA LEU A 63 -5.44 -6.29 -17.40
C LEU A 63 -6.24 -6.20 -18.69
N ASN A 64 -6.65 -4.99 -19.04
CA ASN A 64 -7.19 -4.68 -20.34
C ASN A 64 -6.03 -4.47 -21.32
N LEU A 65 -5.68 -5.54 -22.04
CA LEU A 65 -4.53 -5.53 -22.96
C LEU A 65 -4.74 -4.57 -24.15
N SER A 66 -5.96 -4.43 -24.66
CA SER A 66 -6.26 -3.48 -25.74
C SER A 66 -6.00 -2.04 -25.29
N LYS A 67 -6.40 -1.69 -24.06
CA LYS A 67 -6.12 -0.36 -23.50
C LYS A 67 -4.61 -0.12 -23.30
N LEU A 68 -3.88 -1.14 -22.85
CA LEU A 68 -2.42 -1.07 -22.68
C LEU A 68 -1.66 -0.98 -24.00
N GLU A 69 -2.22 -1.52 -25.09
CA GLU A 69 -1.67 -1.37 -26.43
C GLU A 69 -1.88 0.06 -26.98
N GLU A 70 -3.08 0.62 -26.78
CA GLU A 70 -3.41 2.00 -27.19
C GLU A 70 -2.67 3.06 -26.37
N THR A 71 -2.55 2.86 -25.06
CA THR A 71 -1.92 3.80 -24.13
C THR A 71 -1.00 3.02 -23.17
N PRO A 72 0.25 2.78 -23.55
CA PRO A 72 1.17 1.98 -22.74
C PRO A 72 1.54 2.66 -21.43
N ILE A 73 1.43 1.90 -20.33
CA ILE A 73 1.96 2.27 -19.02
C ILE A 73 2.71 1.08 -18.39
N PRO A 74 3.66 1.32 -17.47
CA PRO A 74 4.41 0.25 -16.83
C PRO A 74 3.50 -0.71 -16.06
N VAL A 75 3.72 -2.01 -16.22
CA VAL A 75 3.09 -3.07 -15.42
C VAL A 75 4.14 -3.69 -14.53
N ILE A 76 3.90 -3.68 -13.22
CA ILE A 76 4.83 -4.12 -12.19
C ILE A 76 4.21 -5.27 -11.42
N ARG A 77 4.96 -6.35 -11.23
CA ARG A 77 4.60 -7.44 -10.34
C ARG A 77 5.35 -7.25 -9.03
N ARG A 78 4.61 -7.04 -7.93
CA ARG A 78 5.20 -6.81 -6.61
C ARG A 78 5.50 -8.11 -5.86
N TYR A 79 6.36 -8.01 -4.86
CA TYR A 79 6.74 -9.13 -3.97
C TYR A 79 5.63 -9.63 -3.04
N SER A 80 4.62 -8.80 -2.75
CA SER A 80 3.52 -9.10 -1.82
C SER A 80 2.29 -9.72 -2.48
N GLY A 81 1.41 -10.32 -1.67
CA GLY A 81 0.12 -10.83 -2.12
C GLY A 81 -0.91 -9.72 -2.37
N GLY A 82 -2.17 -10.07 -2.57
CA GLY A 82 -3.28 -9.12 -2.80
C GLY A 82 -3.63 -8.91 -4.27
N GLY A 83 -4.54 -7.98 -4.53
CA GLY A 83 -5.08 -7.70 -5.87
C GLY A 83 -4.16 -6.86 -6.78
N THR A 84 -4.69 -6.50 -7.95
CA THR A 84 -4.05 -5.57 -8.88
C THR A 84 -4.67 -4.19 -8.73
N VAL A 85 -3.85 -3.15 -8.79
CA VAL A 85 -4.30 -1.74 -8.70
C VAL A 85 -3.65 -0.92 -9.81
N TYR A 86 -4.41 0.05 -10.33
CA TYR A 86 -3.85 1.17 -11.09
C TYR A 86 -3.47 2.25 -10.08
N VAL A 87 -2.33 2.90 -10.29
CA VAL A 87 -1.77 3.90 -9.38
C VAL A 87 -1.20 5.05 -10.20
N ASP A 88 -1.25 6.25 -9.64
CA ASP A 88 -0.80 7.48 -10.27
C ASP A 88 -0.57 8.58 -9.21
N ALA A 89 -0.46 9.83 -9.66
CA ALA A 89 -0.30 10.98 -8.79
C ALA A 89 -1.48 11.21 -7.82
N ASN A 90 -2.61 10.52 -7.99
CA ASN A 90 -3.76 10.53 -7.07
C ASN A 90 -3.80 9.30 -6.16
N THR A 91 -2.69 8.56 -6.08
CA THR A 91 -2.52 7.47 -5.12
C THR A 91 -1.51 7.85 -4.07
N TYR A 92 -1.89 7.72 -2.80
CA TYR A 92 -1.01 7.94 -1.66
C TYR A 92 -0.65 6.59 -1.03
N PHE A 93 0.63 6.31 -0.82
CA PHE A 93 1.08 5.06 -0.23
C PHE A 93 1.58 5.22 1.20
N VAL A 94 1.24 4.24 2.02
CA VAL A 94 1.83 4.02 3.34
C VAL A 94 2.28 2.57 3.44
N SER A 95 3.52 2.34 3.86
CA SER A 95 4.05 1.00 4.04
C SER A 95 4.64 0.84 5.44
N PHE A 96 4.08 -0.10 6.21
CA PHE A 96 4.62 -0.55 7.47
C PHE A 96 5.45 -1.81 7.28
N ILE A 97 6.73 -1.76 7.61
CA ILE A 97 7.62 -2.91 7.56
C ILE A 97 8.18 -3.09 8.97
N VAL A 98 7.64 -4.05 9.71
CA VAL A 98 7.85 -4.13 11.16
C VAL A 98 8.19 -5.54 11.61
N GLN A 99 8.80 -5.66 12.79
CA GLN A 99 8.98 -6.94 13.45
C GLN A 99 7.63 -7.50 13.92
N ASN A 100 7.49 -8.83 13.89
CA ASN A 100 6.25 -9.51 14.27
C ASN A 100 5.85 -9.26 15.74
N ASN A 101 6.83 -9.07 16.63
CA ASN A 101 6.58 -8.78 18.05
C ASN A 101 5.90 -7.41 18.26
N LEU A 102 6.05 -6.45 17.35
CA LEU A 102 5.42 -5.14 17.44
C LEU A 102 3.89 -5.22 17.38
N LEU A 103 3.35 -6.26 16.74
CA LEU A 103 1.90 -6.48 16.65
C LEU A 103 1.29 -6.88 17.99
N GLN A 104 2.09 -7.49 18.87
CA GLN A 104 1.63 -8.16 20.10
C GLN A 104 0.53 -9.20 19.86
N ALA A 105 0.55 -9.83 18.68
CA ALA A 105 -0.39 -10.84 18.24
C ALA A 105 0.30 -11.79 17.23
N PRO A 106 -0.23 -13.00 17.01
CA PRO A 106 0.28 -13.88 15.95
C PRO A 106 0.28 -13.17 14.58
N ALA A 107 1.34 -13.34 13.79
CA ALA A 107 1.47 -12.73 12.48
C ALA A 107 0.59 -13.43 11.44
N TYR A 108 -0.72 -13.23 11.55
CA TYR A 108 -1.73 -13.65 10.57
C TYR A 108 -2.37 -12.42 9.93
N PRO A 109 -2.89 -12.54 8.69
CA PRO A 109 -3.41 -11.39 7.95
C PRO A 109 -4.40 -10.53 8.74
N GLU A 110 -5.35 -11.17 9.42
CA GLU A 110 -6.37 -10.49 10.24
C GLU A 110 -5.74 -9.65 11.36
N HIS A 111 -4.77 -10.18 12.10
CA HIS A 111 -4.13 -9.44 13.18
C HIS A 111 -3.30 -8.26 12.68
N ILE A 112 -2.66 -8.41 11.52
CA ILE A 112 -1.92 -7.33 10.86
C ILE A 112 -2.90 -6.22 10.46
N HIS A 113 -4.04 -6.57 9.87
CA HIS A 113 -5.10 -5.64 9.52
C HIS A 113 -5.65 -4.91 10.74
N GLN A 114 -5.93 -5.62 11.84
CA GLN A 114 -6.41 -4.99 13.08
C GLN A 114 -5.35 -4.08 13.71
N TRP A 115 -4.08 -4.46 13.66
CA TRP A 115 -2.97 -3.61 14.12
C TRP A 115 -2.89 -2.31 13.32
N ALA A 116 -2.91 -2.38 11.99
CA ALA A 116 -2.89 -1.22 11.11
C ALA A 116 -4.18 -0.37 11.25
N LYS A 117 -5.34 -1.02 11.34
CA LYS A 117 -6.63 -0.34 11.60
C LYS A 117 -6.57 0.52 12.85
N ARG A 118 -6.02 0.01 13.98
CA ARG A 118 -5.88 0.79 15.22
C ARG A 118 -5.00 2.03 15.06
N PHE A 119 -4.04 2.00 14.14
CA PHE A 119 -3.27 3.18 13.78
C PHE A 119 -4.16 4.17 12.99
N TYR A 120 -4.79 3.70 11.92
CA TYR A 120 -5.59 4.55 11.03
C TYR A 120 -6.87 5.11 11.65
N THR A 121 -7.45 4.49 12.69
CA THR A 121 -8.59 5.05 13.44
C THR A 121 -8.25 6.42 14.02
N ASN A 122 -7.00 6.67 14.42
CA ASN A 122 -6.55 7.96 14.94
C ASN A 122 -6.16 8.95 13.83
N VAL A 123 -5.90 8.46 12.61
CA VAL A 123 -5.64 9.31 11.45
C VAL A 123 -6.97 9.81 10.90
N PHE A 124 -7.90 8.92 10.59
CA PHE A 124 -9.17 9.27 9.94
C PHE A 124 -10.30 9.60 10.92
N CYS A 125 -9.97 10.27 12.04
CA CYS A 125 -10.86 10.62 13.15
C CYS A 125 -12.32 10.92 12.71
N GLY A 126 -13.19 9.92 12.78
CA GLY A 126 -14.59 10.00 12.37
C GLY A 126 -15.31 8.66 12.57
N GLU A 127 -16.62 8.69 12.84
CA GLU A 127 -17.43 7.50 13.17
C GLU A 127 -17.59 6.50 12.00
N GLU A 128 -17.13 6.86 10.80
CA GLU A 128 -17.35 6.08 9.58
C GLU A 128 -16.15 5.25 9.12
N PHE A 129 -14.93 5.47 9.66
CA PHE A 129 -13.77 4.67 9.25
C PHE A 129 -13.90 3.22 9.69
N GLN A 130 -13.89 2.30 8.73
CA GLN A 130 -13.95 0.87 8.98
C GLN A 130 -12.95 0.10 8.12
N LEU A 131 -12.67 -1.12 8.58
CA LEU A 131 -12.01 -2.14 7.80
C LEU A 131 -13.09 -3.17 7.44
N LEU A 132 -13.36 -3.32 6.15
CA LEU A 132 -14.25 -4.35 5.62
C LEU A 132 -13.44 -5.29 4.73
N GLU A 133 -13.35 -6.56 5.13
CA GLU A 133 -12.44 -7.54 4.52
C GLU A 133 -11.00 -7.00 4.49
N ASN A 134 -10.45 -6.70 3.31
CA ASN A 134 -9.09 -6.18 3.15
C ASN A 134 -9.04 -4.66 2.87
N ASP A 135 -10.17 -3.98 2.91
CA ASP A 135 -10.33 -2.63 2.39
C ASP A 135 -10.65 -1.63 3.51
N TYR A 136 -10.07 -0.43 3.40
CA TYR A 136 -10.44 0.71 4.23
C TYR A 136 -11.57 1.49 3.59
N VAL A 137 -12.60 1.77 4.39
CA VAL A 137 -13.85 2.37 3.94
C VAL A 137 -14.30 3.50 4.85
N PHE A 138 -15.03 4.46 4.28
CA PHE A 138 -15.91 5.36 5.01
C PHE A 138 -17.35 4.88 4.79
N GLY A 139 -17.98 4.40 5.86
CA GLY A 139 -19.27 3.72 5.80
C GLY A 139 -19.17 2.42 4.99
N THR A 140 -19.60 2.45 3.73
CA THR A 140 -19.53 1.31 2.81
C THR A 140 -18.76 1.61 1.52
N ARG A 141 -18.17 2.81 1.40
CA ARG A 141 -17.40 3.23 0.22
C ARG A 141 -15.90 3.08 0.49
N LYS A 142 -15.20 2.42 -0.42
CA LYS A 142 -13.77 2.10 -0.31
C LYS A 142 -12.90 3.29 -0.74
N PHE A 143 -11.89 3.59 0.08
CA PHE A 143 -10.85 4.56 -0.26
C PHE A 143 -9.43 4.01 -0.07
N GLY A 144 -9.27 2.83 0.54
CA GLY A 144 -7.95 2.22 0.75
C GLY A 144 -7.94 0.73 0.44
N GLY A 145 -6.89 0.28 -0.25
CA GLY A 145 -6.64 -1.14 -0.52
C GLY A 145 -5.35 -1.59 0.17
N ASN A 146 -5.38 -2.76 0.81
CA ASN A 146 -4.26 -3.27 1.56
C ASN A 146 -3.66 -4.53 0.93
N ALA A 147 -2.36 -4.68 1.06
CA ALA A 147 -1.65 -5.91 0.74
C ALA A 147 -0.55 -6.19 1.76
N GLN A 148 -0.21 -7.46 1.92
CA GLN A 148 0.67 -7.91 2.98
C GLN A 148 1.66 -8.97 2.50
N TYR A 149 2.80 -9.02 3.17
CA TYR A 149 3.76 -10.11 3.08
C TYR A 149 4.22 -10.51 4.49
N ILE A 150 4.17 -11.79 4.81
CA ILE A 150 4.53 -12.31 6.13
C ILE A 150 5.78 -13.18 5.99
N ARG A 151 6.84 -12.79 6.69
CA ARG A 151 8.06 -13.57 6.89
C ARG A 151 8.17 -13.92 8.37
N ARG A 152 8.79 -15.06 8.68
CA ARG A 152 9.01 -15.63 10.03
C ARG A 152 8.97 -14.62 11.19
N ASP A 153 9.79 -13.57 11.11
CA ASP A 153 10.02 -12.55 12.14
C ASP A 153 9.58 -11.14 11.74
N ARG A 154 9.14 -10.94 10.49
CA ARG A 154 8.85 -9.63 9.91
C ARG A 154 7.63 -9.61 9.03
N ILE A 155 6.87 -8.53 9.08
CA ILE A 155 5.77 -8.26 8.16
C ILE A 155 6.05 -7.05 7.29
N SER A 156 5.45 -7.05 6.11
CA SER A 156 5.14 -5.84 5.35
C SER A 156 3.64 -5.72 5.23
N HIS A 157 3.10 -4.55 5.54
CA HIS A 157 1.71 -4.16 5.31
C HIS A 157 1.74 -2.82 4.59
N HIS A 158 1.30 -2.79 3.33
CA HIS A 158 1.21 -1.56 2.57
C HIS A 158 -0.22 -1.26 2.14
N THR A 159 -0.52 0.02 2.11
CA THR A 159 -1.84 0.55 1.81
C THR A 159 -1.71 1.55 0.67
N SER A 160 -2.50 1.36 -0.38
CA SER A 160 -2.75 2.36 -1.41
C SER A 160 -4.04 3.10 -1.05
N PHE A 161 -3.92 4.37 -0.71
CA PHE A 161 -5.03 5.27 -0.45
C PHE A 161 -5.40 6.05 -1.72
N LEU A 162 -6.70 6.12 -2.00
CA LEU A 162 -7.27 6.80 -3.15
C LEU A 162 -7.46 8.28 -2.80
N TRP A 163 -6.50 9.12 -3.18
CA TRP A 163 -6.64 10.57 -3.03
C TRP A 163 -7.75 11.09 -3.93
N ASP A 164 -7.72 10.65 -5.18
CA ASP A 164 -8.71 10.88 -6.23
C ASP A 164 -8.60 9.77 -7.29
N PHE A 165 -9.48 9.75 -8.29
CA PHE A 165 -9.29 8.87 -9.45
C PHE A 165 -9.93 9.40 -10.74
N ASP A 166 -9.31 9.05 -11.86
CA ASP A 166 -9.92 9.18 -13.18
C ASP A 166 -10.67 7.88 -13.54
N PRO A 167 -11.99 7.92 -13.79
CA PRO A 167 -12.73 6.75 -14.27
C PRO A 167 -12.14 6.10 -15.52
N LEU A 168 -11.56 6.85 -16.46
CA LEU A 168 -10.96 6.30 -17.67
C LEU A 168 -9.68 5.49 -17.38
N ALA A 169 -8.96 5.85 -16.32
CA ALA A 169 -7.80 5.09 -15.86
C ALA A 169 -8.21 3.75 -15.23
N MET A 170 -9.45 3.61 -14.74
CA MET A 170 -9.93 2.34 -14.20
C MET A 170 -10.12 1.28 -15.30
N ASP A 171 -10.27 1.70 -16.56
CA ASP A 171 -10.44 0.80 -17.72
C ASP A 171 -9.16 0.02 -18.06
N TYR A 172 -8.01 0.35 -17.47
CA TYR A 172 -6.80 -0.47 -17.54
C TYR A 172 -6.98 -1.85 -16.89
N LEU A 173 -7.95 -1.99 -15.97
CA LEU A 173 -8.17 -3.22 -15.21
C LEU A 173 -9.49 -3.88 -15.59
N LEU A 174 -9.45 -5.20 -15.74
CA LEU A 174 -10.66 -6.01 -15.86
C LEU A 174 -11.30 -6.18 -14.48
N LEU A 175 -12.62 -6.34 -14.45
CA LEU A 175 -13.31 -6.68 -13.20
C LEU A 175 -12.83 -8.06 -12.72
N PRO A 176 -12.25 -8.17 -11.51
CA PRO A 176 -11.74 -9.46 -11.04
C PRO A 176 -12.89 -10.42 -10.79
N LYS A 177 -12.67 -11.72 -11.06
CA LYS A 177 -13.65 -12.80 -10.80
C LYS A 177 -14.12 -12.84 -9.34
N LYS A 178 -13.26 -12.42 -8.41
CA LYS A 178 -13.57 -12.31 -6.98
C LYS A 178 -13.51 -10.85 -6.57
N THR A 179 -14.66 -10.32 -6.15
CA THR A 179 -14.79 -8.99 -5.54
C THR A 179 -15.19 -9.14 -4.06
N PRO A 180 -14.96 -8.11 -3.22
CA PRO A 180 -15.45 -8.13 -1.85
C PRO A 180 -16.97 -8.28 -1.81
N ASN A 181 -17.49 -9.05 -0.87
CA ASN A 181 -18.93 -9.32 -0.76
C ASN A 181 -19.71 -8.02 -0.53
N TYR A 182 -19.17 -7.12 0.29
CA TYR A 182 -19.80 -5.83 0.61
C TYR A 182 -19.80 -4.84 -0.57
N ARG A 183 -19.09 -5.13 -1.67
CA ARG A 183 -19.21 -4.36 -2.91
C ARG A 183 -20.64 -4.42 -3.45
N ASN A 184 -21.35 -5.53 -3.22
CA ASN A 184 -22.74 -5.72 -3.63
C ASN A 184 -22.98 -5.35 -5.11
N ALA A 185 -22.07 -5.80 -5.99
CA ALA A 185 -22.08 -5.54 -7.43
C ALA A 185 -22.12 -4.05 -7.86
N ARG A 186 -21.84 -3.11 -6.95
CA ARG A 186 -21.77 -1.68 -7.26
C ARG A 186 -20.71 -1.37 -8.31
N ALA A 187 -21.02 -0.40 -9.18
CA ALA A 187 -20.06 0.22 -10.07
C ALA A 187 -18.98 0.95 -9.27
N HIS A 188 -17.84 1.26 -9.90
CA HIS A 188 -16.73 1.93 -9.22
C HIS A 188 -17.13 3.27 -8.61
N THR A 189 -17.96 4.05 -9.30
CA THR A 189 -18.45 5.36 -8.84
C THR A 189 -19.30 5.29 -7.56
N ASP A 190 -20.01 4.18 -7.34
CA ASP A 190 -20.86 3.99 -6.14
C ASP A 190 -20.14 3.19 -5.04
N PHE A 191 -19.05 2.52 -5.41
CA PHE A 191 -18.27 1.68 -4.51
C PHE A 191 -17.09 2.43 -3.89
N LEU A 192 -16.48 3.36 -4.62
CA LEU A 192 -15.31 4.11 -4.17
C LEU A 192 -15.71 5.46 -3.54
N CYS A 193 -14.86 5.95 -2.65
CA CYS A 193 -14.82 7.35 -2.25
C CYS A 193 -13.36 7.83 -2.23
N THR A 194 -13.18 9.14 -2.22
CA THR A 194 -11.86 9.76 -2.36
C THR A 194 -11.46 10.48 -1.08
N LEU A 195 -10.17 10.49 -0.76
CA LEU A 195 -9.69 11.20 0.42
C LEU A 195 -9.77 12.71 0.28
N LYS A 196 -9.77 13.26 -0.94
CA LYS A 196 -10.01 14.70 -1.17
C LYS A 196 -11.40 15.17 -0.72
N GLU A 197 -12.36 14.26 -0.51
CA GLU A 197 -13.66 14.58 0.10
C GLU A 197 -13.54 14.87 1.62
N GLN A 198 -12.50 14.34 2.27
CA GLN A 198 -12.28 14.43 3.72
C GLN A 198 -11.13 15.38 4.09
N PHE A 199 -10.15 15.49 3.21
CA PHE A 199 -8.93 16.29 3.41
C PHE A 199 -8.81 17.33 2.30
N SER A 200 -8.40 18.55 2.66
CA SER A 200 -8.19 19.61 1.68
C SER A 200 -6.90 19.38 0.87
N THR A 201 -5.86 18.86 1.51
CA THR A 201 -4.56 18.60 0.86
C THR A 201 -3.90 17.34 1.41
N LYS A 202 -2.97 16.75 0.64
CA LYS A 202 -2.26 15.55 1.09
C LYS A 202 -1.43 15.84 2.33
N GLU A 203 -0.79 17.00 2.38
CA GLU A 203 0.04 17.46 3.49
C GLU A 203 -0.76 17.52 4.80
N GLN A 204 -2.06 17.87 4.73
CA GLN A 204 -2.95 17.81 5.90
C GLN A 204 -3.10 16.37 6.43
N MET A 205 -3.31 15.40 5.53
CA MET A 205 -3.40 13.99 5.90
C MET A 205 -2.05 13.48 6.42
N GLU A 206 -0.94 13.84 5.77
CA GLU A 206 0.41 13.50 6.21
C GLU A 206 0.68 14.01 7.62
N ALA A 207 0.33 15.26 7.92
CA ALA A 207 0.47 15.83 9.25
C ALA A 207 -0.31 15.03 10.31
N GLN A 208 -1.51 14.54 9.98
CA GLN A 208 -2.27 13.67 10.88
C GLN A 208 -1.64 12.28 11.05
N MET A 209 -1.07 11.72 9.98
CA MET A 209 -0.32 10.47 10.00
C MET A 209 0.91 10.59 10.91
N LEU A 210 1.70 11.66 10.75
CA LEU A 210 2.88 11.96 11.55
C LEU A 210 2.52 12.18 13.02
N SER A 211 1.48 12.98 13.29
CA SER A 211 0.96 13.17 14.65
C SER A 211 0.60 11.83 15.31
N THR A 212 -0.09 10.95 14.57
CA THR A 212 -0.45 9.62 15.06
C THR A 212 0.79 8.72 15.29
N LEU A 213 1.79 8.79 14.42
CA LEU A 213 3.07 8.08 14.59
C LEU A 213 3.78 8.54 15.86
N HIS A 214 3.97 9.85 16.06
CA HIS A 214 4.62 10.41 17.26
C HIS A 214 3.86 10.12 18.55
N GLN A 215 2.53 9.98 18.49
CA GLN A 215 1.74 9.56 19.65
C GLN A 215 2.03 8.11 20.05
N ARG A 216 2.31 7.22 19.10
CA ARG A 216 2.43 5.76 19.33
C ARG A 216 3.87 5.25 19.39
N TYR A 217 4.80 5.93 18.74
CA TYR A 217 6.17 5.50 18.53
C TYR A 217 7.16 6.61 18.91
N GLU A 218 8.37 6.22 19.28
CA GLU A 218 9.51 7.12 19.13
C GLU A 218 9.87 7.13 17.65
N VAL A 219 9.91 8.31 17.03
CA VAL A 219 10.05 8.43 15.56
C VAL A 219 11.41 9.01 15.22
N THR A 220 12.12 8.34 14.33
CA THR A 220 13.37 8.84 13.74
C THR A 220 13.21 8.93 12.23
N GLU A 221 13.36 10.12 11.68
CA GLU A 221 13.38 10.32 10.24
C GLU A 221 14.72 9.90 9.66
N ILE A 222 14.67 9.13 8.58
CA ILE A 222 15.83 8.61 7.86
C ILE A 222 15.73 9.10 6.42
N PRO A 223 16.80 9.71 5.88
CA PRO A 223 16.76 10.26 4.54
C PRO A 223 16.77 9.15 3.47
N LEU A 224 16.25 9.45 2.29
CA LEU A 224 16.06 8.47 1.22
C LEU A 224 17.37 7.78 0.81
N GLU A 225 18.49 8.50 0.80
CA GLU A 225 19.81 7.96 0.44
C GLU A 225 20.21 6.73 1.27
N ASP A 226 19.90 6.72 2.57
CA ASP A 226 20.20 5.60 3.45
C ASP A 226 19.39 4.35 3.07
N LEU A 227 18.14 4.54 2.62
CA LEU A 227 17.29 3.45 2.14
C LEU A 227 17.81 2.90 0.81
N LEU A 228 18.34 3.76 -0.06
CA LEU A 228 18.97 3.35 -1.32
C LEU A 228 20.24 2.50 -1.07
N GLU A 229 21.01 2.79 -0.01
CA GLU A 229 22.13 1.93 0.38
C GLU A 229 21.66 0.56 0.90
N ILE A 230 20.55 0.51 1.64
CA ILE A 230 19.94 -0.76 2.06
C ILE A 230 19.42 -1.55 0.85
N GLN A 231 18.81 -0.86 -0.12
CA GLN A 231 18.29 -1.46 -1.35
C GLN A 231 19.36 -2.23 -2.14
N LYS A 232 20.61 -1.76 -2.10
CA LYS A 232 21.76 -2.41 -2.77
C LYS A 232 22.19 -3.72 -2.13
N LYS A 233 21.80 -4.00 -0.88
CA LYS A 233 22.17 -5.24 -0.19
C LYS A 233 21.59 -6.46 -0.93
N PRO A 234 22.33 -7.57 -1.05
CA PRO A 234 21.83 -8.78 -1.70
C PRO A 234 20.53 -9.31 -1.05
N HIS A 235 19.48 -9.48 -1.86
CA HIS A 235 18.19 -10.04 -1.45
C HIS A 235 17.46 -10.63 -2.68
N ARG A 236 16.26 -11.19 -2.48
CA ARG A 236 15.54 -11.95 -3.51
C ARG A 236 15.15 -11.14 -4.75
N GLN A 237 14.92 -9.82 -4.61
CA GLN A 237 14.49 -8.92 -5.70
C GLN A 237 13.31 -9.49 -6.52
N ALA A 238 12.23 -9.85 -5.84
CA ALA A 238 11.05 -10.43 -6.47
C ALA A 238 10.22 -9.42 -7.26
N THR A 239 10.27 -8.14 -6.93
CA THR A 239 9.57 -7.08 -7.69
C THR A 239 10.20 -6.89 -9.06
N ASN A 240 9.39 -6.97 -10.13
CA ASN A 240 9.85 -6.87 -11.52
C ASN A 240 8.82 -6.19 -12.43
N TYR A 241 9.29 -5.65 -13.56
CA TYR A 241 8.40 -5.28 -14.67
C TYR A 241 7.87 -6.53 -15.36
N VAL A 242 6.60 -6.50 -15.73
CA VAL A 242 5.96 -7.56 -16.51
C VAL A 242 6.16 -7.26 -17.98
N ASP A 243 6.80 -8.18 -18.71
CA ASP A 243 6.89 -8.10 -20.16
C ASP A 243 5.52 -8.42 -20.77
N LEU A 244 4.92 -7.43 -21.43
CA LEU A 244 3.61 -7.58 -22.08
C LEU A 244 3.69 -8.10 -23.52
N SER A 245 4.89 -8.12 -24.12
CA SER A 245 5.05 -8.44 -25.55
C SER A 245 4.52 -9.84 -25.90
N SER A 246 4.69 -10.81 -25.00
CA SER A 246 4.20 -12.17 -25.16
C SER A 246 2.67 -12.30 -25.13
N PHE A 247 1.97 -11.35 -24.51
CA PHE A 247 0.50 -11.40 -24.37
C PHE A 247 -0.23 -10.67 -25.49
N ILE A 248 0.37 -9.60 -26.03
CA ILE A 248 -0.20 -8.83 -27.13
C ILE A 248 -0.11 -9.62 -28.44
N GLN A 249 1.00 -10.35 -28.68
CA GLN A 249 1.15 -11.17 -29.88
C GLN A 249 0.15 -12.36 -29.95
N SER A 250 -0.22 -12.95 -28.81
CA SER A 250 -1.18 -14.06 -28.76
C SER A 250 -2.64 -13.68 -29.04
N ALA A 251 -2.98 -12.39 -29.01
CA ALA A 251 -4.34 -11.91 -29.30
C ALA A 251 -4.64 -11.81 -30.81
N ILE A 252 -3.61 -11.95 -31.66
CA ILE A 252 -3.69 -11.81 -33.12
C ILE A 252 -3.66 -13.19 -33.83
N SER A 253 -3.45 -14.28 -33.08
CA SER A 253 -3.47 -15.67 -33.57
C SER A 253 -4.72 -16.41 -33.11
#